data_AF-A0A438FPB6-F1
#
_entry.id   AF-A0A438FPB6-F1
#
_cell.length_a   1.000
_cell.length_b   1.000
_cell.length_c   1.000
_cell.angle_alpha   90.00
_cell.angle_beta   90.00
_cell.angle_gamma   90.00
#
_symmetry.space_group_name_H-M   'P 1'
#
loop_
_entity.id
_entity.type
_entity.pdbx_description
1 polymer ?
#
loop_
_entity_poly.entity_id
_entity_poly.type
_entity_poly.pdbx_seq_one_letter_code
_entity_poly.pdbx_strand_id
1 'polypeptide(L)'
;MQHPVLPFHCPLVNLYQMAPKSLLGLGFSLLLLLQGAVSVDYGSALTKSILYFEAQRSGKLPSNQRAKWRGDSALKDGGDAGVDLVGG
;
A
#
# COMPACT_ATOMS: atom_id res chain seq x y z
N MET A 1 -30.06 -59.21 46.63
CA MET A 1 -30.34 -58.75 45.26
C MET A 1 -29.84 -57.31 45.14
N GLN A 2 -28.65 -57.12 44.58
CA GLN A 2 -28.04 -55.81 44.36
C GLN A 2 -28.26 -55.43 42.89
N HIS A 3 -28.95 -54.32 42.64
CA HIS A 3 -29.11 -53.78 41.29
C HIS A 3 -27.94 -52.82 41.00
N PRO A 4 -27.24 -52.94 39.86
CA PRO A 4 -26.23 -51.98 39.46
C PRO A 4 -26.89 -50.75 38.83
N VAL A 5 -26.61 -49.58 39.39
CA VAL A 5 -27.00 -48.29 38.81
C VAL A 5 -25.90 -47.89 37.82
N LEU A 6 -26.22 -47.84 36.52
CA LEU A 6 -25.29 -47.34 35.50
C LEU A 6 -25.23 -45.79 35.56
N PRO A 7 -24.06 -45.16 35.43
CA PRO A 7 -23.96 -43.71 35.40
C PRO A 7 -24.39 -43.19 34.02
N PHE A 8 -25.45 -42.37 34.00
CA PHE A 8 -25.83 -41.60 32.83
C PHE A 8 -24.74 -40.55 32.52
N HIS A 9 -23.92 -40.81 31.49
CA HIS A 9 -23.05 -39.80 30.91
C HIS A 9 -23.91 -38.85 30.05
N CYS A 10 -24.12 -37.63 30.54
CA CYS A 10 -24.81 -36.58 29.80
C CYS A 10 -23.83 -35.91 28.81
N PRO A 11 -24.07 -35.96 27.48
CA PRO A 11 -23.15 -35.36 26.49
C PRO A 11 -23.29 -33.83 26.37
N LEU A 12 -24.14 -33.19 27.19
CA LEU A 12 -24.52 -31.78 27.02
C LEU A 12 -23.55 -30.76 27.67
N VAL A 13 -22.50 -31.20 28.38
CA VAL A 13 -21.52 -30.29 28.99
C VAL A 13 -20.48 -29.72 28.00
N ASN A 14 -20.38 -30.27 26.79
CA ASN A 14 -19.39 -29.82 25.80
C ASN A 14 -19.70 -28.46 25.15
N LEU A 15 -20.94 -27.96 25.24
CA LEU A 15 -21.29 -26.67 24.63
C LEU A 15 -20.88 -25.46 25.49
N TYR A 16 -20.69 -25.65 26.80
CA TYR A 16 -20.32 -24.59 27.76
C TYR A 16 -18.80 -24.51 28.01
N GLN A 17 -18.01 -25.43 27.44
CA GLN A 17 -16.55 -25.49 27.57
C GLN A 17 -15.79 -24.90 26.38
N MET A 18 -16.47 -24.18 25.48
CA MET A 18 -15.81 -23.36 24.44
C MET A 18 -15.06 -22.21 25.14
N ALA A 19 -13.81 -22.46 25.49
CA ALA A 19 -13.03 -21.68 26.44
C ALA A 19 -12.77 -20.22 25.96
N PRO A 20 -12.71 -19.25 26.89
CA PRO A 20 -12.47 -17.82 26.60
C PRO A 20 -11.13 -17.54 25.89
N LYS A 21 -10.20 -18.50 25.88
CA LYS A 21 -8.91 -18.44 25.18
C LYS A 21 -9.07 -18.40 23.65
N SER A 22 -10.10 -19.07 23.12
CA SER A 22 -10.43 -19.05 21.69
C SER A 22 -11.01 -17.70 21.26
N LEU A 23 -11.84 -17.10 22.12
CA LEU A 23 -12.43 -15.78 21.92
C LEU A 23 -11.40 -14.66 22.02
N LEU A 24 -10.41 -14.78 22.92
CA LEU A 24 -9.28 -13.85 23.01
C LEU A 24 -8.41 -13.88 21.74
N GLY A 25 -8.14 -15.07 21.20
CA GLY A 25 -7.37 -15.24 19.96
C GLY A 25 -8.09 -14.68 18.73
N LEU A 26 -9.41 -14.91 18.61
CA LEU A 26 -10.24 -14.30 17.58
C LEU A 26 -10.34 -12.78 17.72
N GLY A 27 -10.45 -12.27 18.95
CA GLY A 27 -10.43 -10.84 19.24
C GLY A 27 -9.11 -10.18 18.88
N PHE A 28 -7.97 -10.83 19.17
CA PHE A 28 -6.65 -10.33 18.78
C PHE A 28 -6.43 -10.38 17.26
N SER A 29 -6.87 -11.45 16.59
CA SER A 29 -6.83 -11.55 15.13
C SER A 29 -7.72 -10.51 14.46
N LEU A 30 -8.91 -10.24 15.01
CA LEU A 30 -9.81 -9.19 14.52
C LEU A 30 -9.22 -7.79 14.77
N LEU A 31 -8.61 -7.56 15.94
CA LEU A 31 -7.93 -6.30 16.27
C LEU A 31 -6.74 -6.02 15.32
N LEU A 32 -5.98 -7.05 14.94
CA LEU A 32 -4.93 -6.97 13.93
C LEU A 32 -5.49 -6.64 12.53
N LEU A 33 -6.65 -7.20 12.18
CA LEU A 33 -7.33 -6.91 10.89
C LEU A 33 -7.93 -5.49 10.84
N LEU A 34 -8.31 -4.91 11.98
CA LEU A 34 -8.83 -3.53 12.06
C LEU A 34 -7.74 -2.44 11.94
N GLN A 35 -6.45 -2.78 11.99
CA GLN A 35 -5.35 -1.81 11.94
C GLN A 35 -5.04 -1.28 10.52
N GLY A 36 -5.74 -1.75 9.49
CA GLY A 36 -5.31 -1.61 8.09
C GLY A 36 -5.99 -0.54 7.24
N ALA A 37 -6.08 0.71 7.70
CA ALA A 37 -6.46 1.83 6.83
C ALA A 37 -5.35 2.89 6.79
N VAL A 38 -4.32 2.64 5.98
CA VAL A 38 -3.32 3.66 5.66
C VAL A 38 -3.97 4.64 4.68
N SER A 39 -4.24 5.87 5.12
CA SER A 39 -4.66 6.94 4.22
C SER A 39 -3.50 7.27 3.27
N VAL A 40 -3.68 7.03 1.98
CA VAL A 40 -2.70 7.41 0.96
C VAL A 40 -2.82 8.90 0.69
N ASP A 41 -1.71 9.64 0.85
CA ASP A 41 -1.64 11.05 0.45
C ASP A 41 -1.49 11.15 -1.08
N TYR A 42 -2.63 11.13 -1.76
CA TYR A 42 -2.71 11.29 -3.21
C TYR A 42 -2.16 12.64 -3.70
N GLY A 43 -2.19 13.70 -2.88
CA GLY A 43 -1.62 14.99 -3.22
C GLY A 43 -0.10 14.92 -3.37
N SER A 44 0.55 14.25 -2.42
CA SER A 44 2.00 13.99 -2.50
C SER A 44 2.35 13.07 -3.68
N ALA A 45 1.53 12.04 -3.93
CA ALA A 45 1.75 11.11 -5.03
C ALA A 45 1.66 11.83 -6.38
N LEU A 46 0.59 12.60 -6.61
CA LEU A 46 0.39 13.37 -7.84
C LEU A 46 1.51 14.40 -8.05
N THR A 47 1.90 15.11 -6.99
CA THR A 47 2.98 16.11 -7.06
C THR A 47 4.31 15.47 -7.51
N LYS A 48 4.62 14.28 -6.97
CA LYS A 48 5.81 13.50 -7.37
C LYS A 48 5.69 12.96 -8.80
N SER A 49 4.52 12.49 -9.20
CA SER A 49 4.28 12.05 -10.58
C SER A 49 4.49 13.18 -11.59
N ILE A 50 4.03 14.40 -11.29
CA ILE A 50 4.28 15.56 -12.16
C ILE A 50 5.77 15.93 -12.15
N LEU A 51 6.43 15.91 -10.98
CA LEU A 51 7.87 16.18 -10.89
C LEU A 51 8.70 15.17 -11.71
N TYR A 52 8.27 13.91 -11.79
CA TYR A 52 8.90 12.90 -12.64
C TYR A 52 8.90 13.32 -14.11
N PHE A 53 7.77 13.78 -14.64
CA PHE A 53 7.71 14.26 -16.03
C PHE A 53 8.52 15.54 -16.24
N GLU A 54 8.53 16.47 -15.29
CA GLU A 54 9.40 17.65 -15.37
C GLU A 54 10.88 17.28 -15.44
N ALA A 55 11.28 16.24 -14.71
CA ALA A 55 12.65 15.75 -14.72
C ALA A 55 13.05 15.10 -16.05
N GLN A 56 12.09 14.62 -16.85
CA GLN A 56 12.36 13.97 -18.13
C GLN A 56 12.47 14.93 -19.31
N ARG A 57 12.20 16.22 -19.11
CA ARG A 57 12.31 17.23 -20.16
C ARG A 57 13.70 17.25 -20.79
N SER A 58 13.71 17.37 -22.10
CA SER A 58 14.89 17.59 -22.92
C SER A 58 14.95 19.05 -23.40
N GLY A 59 16.05 19.44 -24.03
CA GLY A 59 16.23 20.78 -24.55
C GLY A 59 16.58 21.82 -23.49
N LYS A 60 16.20 23.07 -23.75
CA LYS A 60 16.43 24.20 -22.86
C LYS A 60 15.37 24.21 -21.77
N LEU A 61 15.81 24.12 -20.51
CA LEU A 61 14.91 24.02 -19.37
C LEU A 61 14.45 25.41 -18.91
N PRO A 62 13.18 25.56 -18.49
CA PRO A 62 12.69 26.83 -18.00
C PRO A 62 13.30 27.15 -16.62
N SER A 63 13.62 28.41 -16.38
CA SER A 63 14.28 28.89 -15.15
C SER A 63 13.50 28.58 -13.86
N ASN A 64 12.18 28.45 -13.99
CA ASN A 64 11.27 28.16 -12.88
C ASN A 64 11.04 26.65 -12.62
N GLN A 65 11.76 25.72 -13.28
CA GLN A 65 11.51 24.30 -13.04
C GLN A 65 11.85 23.87 -11.60
N ARG A 66 11.17 22.84 -11.11
CA ARG A 66 11.36 22.31 -9.74
C ARG A 66 12.53 21.33 -9.64
N ALA A 67 12.86 20.60 -10.70
CA ALA A 67 13.97 19.64 -10.73
C ALA A 67 15.33 20.35 -10.86
N LYS A 68 15.83 20.97 -9.77
CA LYS A 68 17.06 21.79 -9.78
C LYS A 68 18.35 21.04 -10.15
N TRP A 69 18.33 19.72 -10.12
CA TRP A 69 19.45 18.85 -10.49
C TRP A 69 19.51 18.54 -12.00
N ARG A 70 18.50 18.96 -12.78
CA ARG A 70 18.51 18.89 -14.25
C ARG A 70 19.02 20.21 -14.84
N GLY A 71 19.73 20.11 -15.96
CA GLY A 71 20.20 21.25 -16.75
C GLY A 71 19.87 21.08 -18.24
N ASP A 72 20.17 22.11 -19.03
CA ASP A 72 19.94 22.12 -20.47
C ASP A 72 20.66 20.94 -21.15
N SER A 73 19.95 20.28 -22.07
CA SER A 73 20.45 19.09 -22.78
C SER A 73 19.94 19.06 -24.21
N ALA A 74 20.53 18.22 -25.09
CA ALA A 74 20.01 17.97 -26.44
C ALA A 74 19.74 19.22 -27.31
N LEU A 75 20.49 20.32 -27.09
CA LEU A 75 20.25 21.62 -27.75
C LEU A 75 20.54 21.64 -29.25
N LYS A 76 21.04 20.53 -29.82
CA LYS A 76 21.42 20.42 -31.24
C LYS A 76 20.64 19.31 -31.96
N ASP A 77 19.61 18.76 -31.33
CA ASP A 77 18.82 17.68 -31.92
C ASP A 77 18.12 18.19 -33.18
N GLY A 78 18.30 17.46 -34.30
CA GLY A 78 17.82 17.84 -35.64
C GLY A 78 18.78 18.74 -36.45
N GLY A 79 19.89 19.19 -35.85
CA GLY A 79 20.83 20.11 -36.50
C GLY A 79 21.53 19.54 -37.73
N ASP A 80 21.72 18.23 -37.81
CA ASP A 80 22.26 17.51 -38.97
C ASP A 80 21.32 17.54 -40.19
N ALA A 81 20.02 17.56 -39.95
CA ALA A 81 18.98 17.70 -40.96
C ALA A 81 18.50 19.15 -41.14
N GLY A 82 19.09 20.12 -40.43
CA GLY A 82 18.71 21.53 -40.49
C GLY A 82 17.32 21.83 -39.92
N VAL A 83 16.81 20.97 -39.04
CA VAL A 83 15.48 21.10 -38.40
C VAL A 83 15.63 21.22 -36.88
N ASP A 84 14.67 21.87 -36.22
CA ASP A 84 14.67 21.98 -34.75
C ASP A 84 13.86 20.82 -34.15
N LEU A 85 14.57 19.87 -33.51
CA LEU A 85 13.98 18.75 -32.76
C LEU A 85 14.31 18.84 -31.27
N VAL A 86 14.69 20.03 -30.78
CA VAL A 86 15.01 20.26 -29.38
C VAL A 86 13.74 20.23 -28.53
N GLY A 87 13.76 19.49 -27.43
CA GLY A 87 12.67 19.44 -26.46
C GLY A 87 12.03 18.06 -26.34
N GLY A 88 10.79 18.03 -25.82
CA GLY A 88 10.12 16.83 -25.33
C GLY A 88 10.14 16.73 -23.82
#